data_AF-A0AAV5SSQ0-F1
#
_entry.id   AF-A0AAV5SSQ0-F1
#
_cell.length_a   1.000
_cell.length_b   1.000
_cell.length_c   1.000
_cell.angle_alpha   90.00
_cell.angle_beta   90.00
_cell.angle_gamma   90.00
#
_symmetry.space_group_name_H-M   'P 1'
#
loop_
_entity.id
_entity.type
_entity.pdbx_description
1 polymer ?
#
loop_
_entity_poly.entity_id
_entity_poly.type
_entity_poly.pdbx_seq_one_letter_code
_entity_poly.pdbx_strand_id
1 'polypeptide(L)'
;MPIIFSVADFCQEAVERELWKDFSDVWEIVAKVLVNAMFSDPKLFEGPSPTVADFKDSFIEAAEDERKPYELFVLVLKHVAVCTRYVNARTTEIVVVK
;
A
#
# COMPACT_ATOMS: atom_id res chain seq x y z
N MET A 1 -23.40 8.07 -10.02
CA MET A 1 -22.29 7.38 -10.73
C MET A 1 -21.25 7.10 -9.66
N PRO A 2 -20.93 5.84 -9.29
CA PRO A 2 -19.90 5.62 -8.29
C PRO A 2 -18.57 5.90 -8.98
N ILE A 3 -17.89 6.97 -8.57
CA ILE A 3 -16.53 7.23 -9.03
C ILE A 3 -15.67 6.19 -8.31
N ILE A 4 -15.20 5.17 -9.04
CA ILE A 4 -14.10 4.34 -8.55
C ILE A 4 -12.86 5.21 -8.76
N PHE A 5 -12.44 5.92 -7.71
CA PHE A 5 -11.18 6.64 -7.72
C PHE A 5 -10.04 5.63 -7.73
N SER A 6 -9.07 5.82 -8.63
CA SER A 6 -7.81 5.10 -8.54
C SER A 6 -7.09 5.51 -7.25
N VAL A 7 -6.18 4.68 -6.74
CA VAL A 7 -5.35 5.07 -5.59
C VAL A 7 -4.52 6.31 -5.92
N ALA A 8 -4.08 6.45 -7.18
CA ALA A 8 -3.36 7.64 -7.63
C ALA A 8 -4.25 8.90 -7.53
N ASP A 9 -5.50 8.83 -8.00
CA ASP A 9 -6.45 9.95 -7.90
C ASP A 9 -6.66 10.36 -6.44
N PHE A 10 -6.77 9.37 -5.53
CA PHE A 10 -6.85 9.66 -4.10
C PHE A 10 -5.58 10.33 -3.57
N CYS A 11 -4.38 9.88 -3.97
CA CYS A 11 -3.13 10.47 -3.52
C CYS A 11 -2.98 11.91 -3.99
N GLN A 12 -3.39 12.20 -5.24
CA GLN A 12 -3.43 13.55 -5.79
C GLN A 12 -4.39 14.43 -4.97
N GLU A 13 -5.64 13.99 -4.77
CA GLU A 13 -6.61 14.75 -3.97
C GLU A 13 -6.14 14.95 -2.52
N ALA A 14 -5.45 13.96 -1.95
CA ALA A 14 -4.91 14.05 -0.60
C ALA A 14 -3.87 15.16 -0.45
N VAL A 15 -3.04 15.35 -1.49
CA VAL A 15 -2.06 16.45 -1.57
C VAL A 15 -2.75 17.78 -1.81
N GLU A 16 -3.61 17.86 -2.84
CA GLU A 16 -4.29 19.10 -3.21
C GLU A 16 -5.13 19.69 -2.07
N ARG A 17 -5.74 18.83 -1.25
CA ARG A 17 -6.59 19.22 -0.12
C ARG A 17 -5.85 19.24 1.21
N GLU A 18 -4.56 18.91 1.21
CA GLU A 18 -3.73 18.83 2.41
C GLU A 18 -4.38 17.98 3.52
N LEU A 19 -4.90 16.79 3.18
CA LEU A 19 -5.74 15.96 4.08
C LEU A 19 -5.04 15.59 5.39
N TRP A 20 -3.71 15.67 5.44
CA TRP A 20 -2.91 15.53 6.64
C TRP A 20 -3.21 16.55 7.75
N LYS A 21 -3.88 17.67 7.45
CA LYS A 21 -4.34 18.63 8.45
C LYS A 21 -5.40 18.03 9.36
N ASP A 22 -6.24 17.17 8.80
CA ASP A 22 -7.31 16.47 9.52
C ASP A 22 -6.90 15.03 9.89
N PHE A 23 -6.08 14.39 9.06
CA PHE A 23 -5.67 12.99 9.20
C PHE A 23 -4.14 12.88 9.17
N SER A 24 -3.49 13.05 10.32
CA SER A 24 -2.02 13.03 10.43
C SER A 24 -1.36 11.76 9.86
N ASP A 25 -2.11 10.67 9.85
CA ASP A 25 -1.62 9.33 9.48
C ASP A 25 -2.13 8.89 8.09
N VAL A 26 -2.55 9.83 7.24
CA VAL A 26 -3.12 9.53 5.91
C VAL A 26 -2.24 8.58 5.09
N TRP A 27 -0.93 8.82 5.03
CA TRP A 27 -0.01 7.98 4.26
C TRP A 27 0.19 6.58 4.86
N GLU A 28 0.09 6.44 6.18
CA GLU A 28 0.15 5.16 6.85
C GLU A 28 -1.12 4.33 6.59
N ILE A 29 -2.29 4.98 6.53
CA ILE A 29 -3.55 4.34 6.16
C ILE A 29 -3.50 3.86 4.71
N VAL A 30 -3.07 4.72 3.79
CA VAL A 30 -2.94 4.35 2.37
C VAL A 30 -1.95 3.20 2.22
N ALA A 31 -0.78 3.26 2.87
CA ALA A 31 0.22 2.20 2.80
C ALA A 31 -0.35 0.83 3.20
N LYS A 32 -1.15 0.78 4.27
CA LYS A 32 -1.84 -0.46 4.72
C LYS A 32 -2.82 -0.99 3.68
N VAL A 33 -3.58 -0.12 3.01
CA VAL A 33 -4.49 -0.51 1.94
C VAL A 33 -3.73 -1.17 0.79
N LEU A 34 -2.62 -0.56 0.34
CA LEU A 34 -1.82 -1.11 -0.75
C LEU A 34 -1.19 -2.45 -0.38
N VAL A 35 -0.65 -2.57 0.82
CA VAL A 35 -0.05 -3.82 1.30
C VAL A 35 -1.09 -4.93 1.43
N ASN A 36 -2.28 -4.61 1.95
CA ASN A 36 -3.36 -5.59 2.02
C ASN A 36 -3.81 -6.06 0.64
N ALA A 37 -3.79 -5.19 -0.37
CA ALA A 37 -4.07 -5.58 -1.74
C ALA A 37 -3.01 -6.56 -2.28
N MET A 38 -1.72 -6.30 -2.03
CA MET A 38 -0.60 -7.16 -2.46
C MET A 38 -0.59 -8.53 -1.79
N PHE A 39 -0.97 -8.61 -0.51
CA PHE A 39 -0.97 -9.84 0.30
C PHE A 39 -2.37 -10.44 0.48
N SER A 40 -3.32 -10.05 -0.38
CA SER A 40 -4.69 -10.58 -0.35
C SER A 40 -4.71 -12.09 -0.62
N ASP A 41 -5.67 -12.81 -0.01
CA ASP A 41 -5.81 -14.25 -0.24
C ASP A 41 -6.26 -14.49 -1.69
N PRO A 42 -5.49 -15.22 -2.51
CA PRO A 42 -5.83 -15.51 -3.91
C PRO A 42 -7.09 -16.35 -4.06
N LYS A 43 -7.63 -16.94 -2.97
CA LYS A 43 -8.92 -17.62 -2.98
C LYS A 43 -10.11 -16.66 -2.89
N LEU A 44 -9.88 -15.44 -2.41
CA LEU A 44 -10.94 -14.43 -2.20
C LEU A 44 -11.06 -13.46 -3.37
N PHE A 45 -10.03 -13.37 -4.22
CA PHE A 45 -9.99 -12.43 -5.35
C PHE A 45 -9.46 -13.12 -6.61
N GLU A 46 -10.11 -12.89 -7.75
CA GLU A 46 -9.65 -13.37 -9.05
C GLU A 46 -8.59 -12.43 -9.65
N GLY A 47 -7.57 -13.01 -10.28
CA GLY A 47 -6.50 -12.27 -10.96
C GLY A 47 -5.16 -12.25 -10.21
N PRO A 48 -4.10 -11.71 -10.84
CA PRO A 48 -2.81 -11.56 -10.19
C PRO A 48 -2.88 -10.50 -9.08
N SER A 49 -2.28 -10.79 -7.94
CA SER A 49 -2.07 -9.79 -6.89
C SER A 49 -1.21 -8.65 -7.43
N PRO A 50 -1.55 -7.38 -7.12
CA PRO A 50 -0.72 -6.26 -7.52
C PRO A 50 0.66 -6.35 -6.85
N THR A 51 1.63 -5.74 -7.50
CA THR A 51 3.01 -5.58 -7.02
C THR A 51 3.24 -4.12 -6.63
N VAL A 52 4.39 -3.85 -5.99
CA VAL A 52 4.80 -2.47 -5.67
C VAL A 52 4.88 -1.61 -6.94
N ALA A 53 5.28 -2.19 -8.08
CA ALA A 53 5.40 -1.45 -9.34
C ALA A 53 4.05 -0.96 -9.89
N ASP A 54 2.96 -1.68 -9.60
CA ASP A 54 1.61 -1.32 -10.05
C ASP A 54 1.07 -0.06 -9.36
N PHE A 55 1.68 0.36 -8.24
CA PHE A 55 1.31 1.57 -7.49
C PHE A 55 2.25 2.76 -7.74
N LYS A 56 3.07 2.70 -8.79
CA LYS A 56 4.05 3.75 -9.12
C LYS A 56 3.43 5.14 -9.16
N ASP A 57 2.30 5.30 -9.84
CA ASP A 57 1.67 6.60 -10.00
C ASP A 57 1.15 7.15 -8.66
N SER A 58 0.63 6.28 -7.78
CA SER A 58 0.26 6.67 -6.42
C SER A 58 1.45 7.20 -5.60
N PHE A 59 2.65 6.64 -5.80
CA PHE A 59 3.85 7.14 -5.14
C PHE A 59 4.32 8.47 -5.69
N ILE A 60 4.14 8.71 -7.00
CA ILE A 60 4.47 9.99 -7.64
C ILE A 60 3.54 11.07 -7.10
N GLU A 61 2.22 10.84 -7.14
CA GLU A 61 1.24 11.82 -6.64
C GLU A 61 1.46 12.11 -5.15
N ALA A 62 1.70 11.08 -4.32
CA ALA A 62 1.98 11.29 -2.90
C ALA A 62 3.32 12.00 -2.62
N ALA A 63 4.29 11.95 -3.55
CA ALA A 63 5.58 12.61 -3.38
C ALA A 63 5.51 14.14 -3.50
N GLU A 64 4.41 14.68 -4.02
CA GLU A 64 4.12 16.11 -4.05
C GLU A 64 3.79 16.67 -2.65
N ASP A 65 3.64 15.82 -1.61
CA ASP A 65 3.70 16.27 -0.21
C ASP A 65 5.14 16.67 0.18
N GLU A 66 5.49 17.93 -0.07
CA GLU A 66 6.83 18.49 0.19
C GLU A 66 7.29 18.39 1.65
N ARG A 67 6.38 18.19 2.62
CA ARG A 67 6.74 18.06 4.05
C ARG A 67 7.45 16.73 4.31
N LYS A 68 7.04 15.68 3.60
CA LYS A 68 7.60 14.32 3.70
C LYS A 68 7.58 13.62 2.32
N PRO A 69 8.44 14.04 1.39
CA PRO A 69 8.50 13.42 0.07
C PRO A 69 8.78 11.91 0.20
N TYR A 70 8.09 11.11 -0.61
CA TYR A 70 8.22 9.64 -0.65
C TYR A 70 7.80 8.89 0.62
N GLU A 71 7.14 9.53 1.59
CA GLU A 71 6.70 8.86 2.83
C GLU A 71 5.86 7.62 2.53
N LEU A 72 4.87 7.74 1.64
CA LEU A 72 4.01 6.61 1.25
C LEU A 72 4.82 5.43 0.72
N PHE A 73 5.80 5.70 -0.15
CA PHE A 73 6.66 4.65 -0.73
C PHE A 73 7.49 3.94 0.35
N VAL A 74 8.12 4.71 1.25
CA VAL A 74 8.91 4.16 2.36
C VAL A 74 8.05 3.32 3.30
N LEU A 75 6.83 3.78 3.62
CA LEU A 75 5.90 3.05 4.46
C LEU A 75 5.48 1.72 3.82
N VAL A 76 5.15 1.74 2.53
CA VAL A 76 4.83 0.51 1.78
C VAL A 76 5.99 -0.48 1.82
N LEU A 77 7.23 -0.04 1.58
CA LEU A 77 8.40 -0.93 1.64
C LEU A 77 8.60 -1.55 3.03
N LYS A 78 8.43 -0.76 4.10
CA LYS A 78 8.51 -1.26 5.48
C LYS A 78 7.46 -2.35 5.73
N HIS A 79 6.21 -2.10 5.38
CA HIS A 79 5.11 -3.04 5.56
C HIS A 79 5.29 -4.31 4.70
N VAL A 80 5.70 -4.18 3.44
CA VAL A 80 6.01 -5.32 2.56
C VAL A 80 7.12 -6.18 3.16
N ALA A 81 8.20 -5.57 3.67
CA ALA A 81 9.30 -6.31 4.30
C ALA A 81 8.83 -7.11 5.53
N VAL A 82 7.93 -6.53 6.32
CA VAL A 82 7.32 -7.18 7.49
C VAL A 82 6.41 -8.35 7.05
N CYS A 83 5.48 -8.12 6.12
CA CYS A 83 4.57 -9.16 5.63
C CYS A 83 5.33 -10.31 4.97
N THR A 84 6.35 -10.01 4.17
CA THR A 84 7.20 -11.04 3.52
C THR A 84 7.88 -11.93 4.55
N ARG A 85 8.39 -11.36 5.65
CA ARG A 85 8.97 -12.15 6.75
C ARG A 85 7.94 -13.06 7.40
N TYR A 86 6.72 -12.58 7.65
CA TYR A 86 5.65 -13.39 8.20
C TYR A 86 5.22 -14.53 7.29
N VAL A 87 5.09 -14.28 5.99
CA VAL A 87 4.77 -15.33 5.00
C VAL A 87 5.86 -16.40 4.94
N ASN A 88 7.13 -15.99 4.94
CA ASN A 88 8.26 -16.91 4.93
C ASN A 88 8.34 -17.76 6.22
N ALA A 89 8.08 -17.16 7.39
CA ALA A 89 8.04 -17.87 8.66
C ALA A 89 6.95 -18.96 8.68
N ARG A 90 5.71 -18.62 8.26
CA ARG A 90 4.61 -19.59 8.15
C ARG A 90 4.90 -20.70 7.14
N THR A 91 5.53 -20.36 6.02
CA THR A 91 5.90 -21.36 5.01
C THR A 91 6.94 -22.34 5.58
N THR A 92 7.89 -21.85 6.37
CA THR A 92 8.91 -22.70 7.03
C THR A 92 8.28 -23.64 8.06
N GLU A 93 7.32 -23.17 8.87
CA GLU A 93 6.59 -24.03 9.81
C GLU A 93 5.81 -25.16 9.11
N ILE A 94 5.19 -24.89 7.96
CA ILE A 94 4.44 -25.91 7.20
C ILE A 94 5.37 -26.98 6.60
N VAL A 95 6.59 -26.62 6.20
CA VAL A 95 7.54 -27.55 5.58
C VAL A 95 8.23 -28.46 6.61
N VAL A 96 8.43 -27.99 7.84
CA VAL A 96 9.09 -28.78 8.91
C VAL A 96 8.14 -29.79 9.57
N VAL A 97 6.82 -29.62 9.42
CA VAL A 97 5.78 -30.49 10.03
C VAL A 97 5.25 -31.54 9.03
N LYS A 98 5.93 -31.78 7.90
CA LYS A 98 5.59 -32.83 6.93
C LYS A 98 6.54 -34.01 6.95
#